data_AF-A0A318H6Z8-F1
#
_entry.id   AF-A0A318H6Z8-F1
#
_cell.length_a   1.000
_cell.length_b   1.000
_cell.length_c   1.000
_cell.angle_alpha   90.00
_cell.angle_beta   90.00
_cell.angle_gamma   90.00
#
_symmetry.space_group_name_H-M   'P 1'
#
loop_
_entity.id
_entity.type
_entity.pdbx_description
1 polymer ?
#
loop_
_entity_poly.entity_id
_entity_poly.type
_entity_poly.pdbx_seq_one_letter_code
_entity_poly.pdbx_strand_id
1 'polypeptide(L)'
;MAAPPQSIRRRATVAALSPLLDEEALMEVLWLQHETQRGDQVSDLIAFVDAVARRHLFDGATVKKLYGELFRLQREPEDRLPFDPWPLMQAMRAQPTVPGAAPAAPAARAPAAAPVPVAPVIAPVAAAFAAARAAEVAATPLPAEPPVLFGALMCSLVAEVYQFHREALDEVRAEALGRLDAVELSAPLRQQYRTGWGRALQHDWQLPASADELARLVWLVHGALVDAFGAAGAQQILSRAMAAAEALPEATRFDPRGLLAVLGSGRR
;
A
#
# COMPACT_ATOMS: atom_id res chain seq x y z
N MET A 1 -24.36 24.12 -11.63
CA MET A 1 -24.12 23.11 -10.58
C MET A 1 -22.72 22.60 -10.81
N ALA A 2 -21.85 22.55 -9.78
CA ALA A 2 -20.50 22.02 -9.98
C ALA A 2 -20.57 20.52 -10.25
N ALA A 3 -19.93 20.03 -11.31
CA ALA A 3 -19.75 18.59 -11.52
C ALA A 3 -19.13 17.93 -10.28
N PRO A 4 -19.54 16.70 -9.94
CA PRO A 4 -18.89 15.94 -8.88
C PRO A 4 -17.40 15.78 -9.20
N PRO A 5 -16.50 15.83 -8.22
CA PRO A 5 -15.04 15.82 -8.44
C PRO A 5 -14.57 14.61 -9.25
N GLN A 6 -15.25 13.46 -9.12
CA GLN A 6 -14.97 12.28 -9.95
C GLN A 6 -15.29 12.48 -11.44
N SER A 7 -16.30 13.28 -11.78
CA SER A 7 -16.65 13.57 -13.18
C SER A 7 -15.56 14.42 -13.83
N ILE A 8 -15.08 15.46 -13.13
CA ILE A 8 -13.96 16.29 -13.60
C ILE A 8 -12.72 15.43 -13.84
N ARG A 9 -12.41 14.50 -12.92
CA ARG A 9 -11.27 13.59 -13.05
C ARG A 9 -11.36 12.68 -14.27
N ARG A 10 -12.51 12.05 -14.52
CA ARG A 10 -12.70 11.20 -15.72
C ARG A 10 -12.57 12.01 -17.00
N ARG A 11 -13.14 13.21 -17.04
CA ARG A 11 -13.10 14.09 -18.22
C ARG A 11 -11.68 14.61 -18.50
N ALA A 12 -10.94 14.96 -17.45
CA ALA A 12 -9.53 15.32 -17.55
C ALA A 12 -8.68 14.16 -18.08
N THR A 13 -8.95 12.92 -17.65
CA THR A 13 -8.27 11.70 -18.14
C THR A 13 -8.55 11.44 -19.61
N VAL A 14 -9.81 11.58 -20.05
CA VAL A 14 -10.15 11.50 -21.48
C VAL A 14 -9.37 12.55 -22.26
N ALA A 15 -9.37 13.81 -21.81
CA ALA A 15 -8.66 14.88 -22.51
C ALA A 15 -7.14 14.61 -22.62
N ALA A 16 -6.52 14.10 -21.56
CA ALA A 16 -5.08 13.89 -21.50
C ALA A 16 -4.61 12.62 -22.25
N LEU A 17 -5.40 11.56 -22.26
CA LEU A 17 -4.98 10.24 -22.75
C LEU A 17 -5.56 9.85 -24.11
N SER A 18 -6.64 10.48 -24.58
CA SER A 18 -7.16 10.23 -25.94
C SER A 18 -6.14 10.46 -27.06
N PRO A 19 -5.16 11.39 -26.95
CA PRO A 19 -4.10 11.52 -27.96
C PRO A 19 -3.04 10.42 -27.92
N LEU A 20 -3.00 9.62 -26.85
CA LEU A 20 -1.92 8.67 -26.56
C LEU A 20 -2.37 7.21 -26.58
N LEU A 21 -3.67 6.97 -26.36
CA LEU A 21 -4.27 5.65 -26.26
C LEU A 21 -5.42 5.50 -27.27
N ASP A 22 -5.62 4.28 -27.74
CA ASP A 22 -6.83 3.92 -28.46
C ASP A 22 -8.04 3.84 -27.50
N GLU A 23 -9.23 3.67 -28.07
CA GLU A 23 -10.49 3.70 -27.32
C GLU A 23 -10.61 2.56 -26.29
N GLU A 24 -10.06 1.38 -26.61
CA GLU A 24 -10.08 0.21 -25.72
C GLU A 24 -9.15 0.42 -24.52
N ALA A 25 -7.90 0.81 -24.77
CA ALA A 25 -6.93 1.11 -23.73
C ALA A 25 -7.38 2.31 -22.86
N LEU A 26 -7.98 3.32 -23.47
CA LEU A 26 -8.54 4.45 -22.75
C LEU A 26 -9.64 4.01 -21.78
N MET A 27 -10.52 3.09 -22.21
CA MET A 27 -11.59 2.58 -21.37
C MET A 27 -11.06 1.77 -20.18
N GLU A 28 -10.05 0.92 -20.39
CA GLU A 28 -9.37 0.21 -19.29
C GLU A 28 -8.77 1.17 -18.27
N VAL A 29 -8.11 2.22 -18.74
CA VAL A 29 -7.48 3.24 -17.89
C VAL A 29 -8.51 4.06 -17.11
N LEU A 30 -9.67 4.36 -17.71
CA LEU A 30 -10.77 5.03 -17.03
C LEU A 30 -11.37 4.18 -15.90
N TRP A 31 -11.45 2.86 -16.09
CA TRP A 31 -11.86 1.93 -15.02
C TRP A 31 -10.83 1.88 -13.90
N LEU A 32 -9.55 1.76 -14.24
CA LEU A 32 -8.46 1.82 -13.27
C LEU A 32 -8.51 3.12 -12.45
N GLN A 33 -8.71 4.26 -13.11
CA GLN A 33 -8.84 5.56 -12.44
C GLN A 33 -10.00 5.57 -11.46
N HIS A 34 -11.17 5.05 -11.87
CA HIS A 34 -12.35 5.04 -11.02
C HIS A 34 -12.17 4.19 -9.76
N GLU A 35 -11.43 3.08 -9.86
CA GLU A 35 -11.20 2.16 -8.74
C GLU A 35 -10.13 2.68 -7.76
N THR A 36 -9.11 3.37 -8.29
CA THR A 36 -7.90 3.75 -7.55
C THR A 36 -7.90 5.21 -7.08
N GLN A 37 -8.47 6.16 -7.83
CA GLN A 37 -8.50 7.58 -7.48
C GLN A 37 -9.79 7.96 -6.72
N ARG A 38 -9.80 7.66 -5.42
CA ARG A 38 -10.93 7.97 -4.53
C ARG A 38 -10.88 9.41 -4.01
N GLY A 39 -9.70 10.01 -3.86
CA GLY A 39 -9.49 11.38 -3.37
C GLY A 39 -8.94 12.36 -4.40
N ASP A 40 -8.66 13.59 -3.96
CA ASP A 40 -7.97 14.64 -4.73
C ASP A 40 -6.48 14.76 -4.35
N GLN A 41 -5.89 13.67 -3.83
CA GLN A 41 -4.48 13.71 -3.46
C GLN A 41 -3.59 13.66 -4.69
N VAL A 42 -2.56 14.51 -4.71
CA VAL A 42 -1.54 14.52 -5.76
C VAL A 42 -0.82 13.16 -5.85
N SER A 43 -0.67 12.46 -4.71
CA SER A 43 -0.13 11.10 -4.65
C SER A 43 -0.96 10.10 -5.46
N ASP A 44 -2.29 10.21 -5.46
CA ASP A 44 -3.19 9.35 -6.25
C ASP A 44 -3.03 9.65 -7.75
N LEU A 45 -2.73 10.90 -8.11
CA LEU A 45 -2.41 11.30 -9.48
C LEU A 45 -1.08 10.70 -9.95
N ILE A 46 -0.03 10.79 -9.12
CA ILE A 46 1.28 10.21 -9.44
C ILE A 46 1.18 8.69 -9.59
N ALA A 47 0.56 8.01 -8.62
CA ALA A 47 0.41 6.55 -8.65
C ALA A 47 -0.40 6.07 -9.87
N PHE A 48 -1.46 6.81 -10.23
CA PHE A 48 -2.24 6.54 -11.43
C PHE A 48 -1.41 6.72 -12.71
N VAL A 49 -0.71 7.85 -12.86
CA VAL A 49 0.14 8.12 -14.02
C VAL A 49 1.24 7.07 -14.14
N ASP A 50 1.87 6.66 -13.04
CA ASP A 50 2.90 5.61 -13.03
C ASP A 50 2.33 4.23 -13.37
N ALA A 51 1.09 3.92 -12.98
CA ALA A 51 0.42 2.68 -13.35
C ALA A 51 0.11 2.64 -14.85
N VAL A 52 -0.42 3.73 -15.41
CA VAL A 52 -0.70 3.88 -16.84
C VAL A 52 0.60 3.83 -17.65
N ALA A 53 1.64 4.55 -17.20
CA ALA A 53 2.94 4.58 -17.85
C ALA A 53 3.61 3.20 -17.91
N ARG A 54 3.56 2.44 -16.82
CA ARG A 54 4.09 1.06 -16.77
C ARG A 54 3.30 0.12 -17.68
N ARG A 55 1.97 0.26 -17.75
CA ARG A 55 1.09 -0.62 -18.54
C ARG A 55 1.23 -0.36 -20.05
N HIS A 56 1.39 0.90 -20.45
CA HIS A 56 1.47 1.31 -21.86
C HIS A 56 2.90 1.67 -22.31
N LEU A 57 3.91 1.41 -21.48
CA LEU A 57 5.34 1.61 -21.76
C LEU A 57 5.69 3.04 -22.21
N PHE A 58 5.09 4.04 -21.56
CA PHE A 58 5.39 5.45 -21.84
C PHE A 58 6.83 5.81 -21.42
N ASP A 59 7.49 6.62 -22.23
CA ASP A 59 8.82 7.13 -21.92
C ASP A 59 8.78 8.24 -20.85
N GLY A 60 9.91 8.51 -20.21
CA GLY A 60 9.97 9.48 -19.11
C GLY A 60 9.55 10.91 -19.52
N ALA A 61 9.74 11.28 -20.79
CA ALA A 61 9.32 12.57 -21.31
C ALA A 61 7.79 12.67 -21.41
N THR A 62 7.13 11.62 -21.92
CA THR A 62 5.68 11.49 -22.01
C THR A 62 5.06 11.44 -20.63
N VAL A 63 5.63 10.69 -19.69
CA VAL A 63 5.16 10.63 -18.29
C VAL A 63 5.17 12.00 -17.63
N LYS A 64 6.28 12.75 -17.77
CA LYS A 64 6.40 14.11 -17.22
C LYS A 64 5.36 15.07 -17.81
N LYS A 65 5.14 15.00 -19.12
CA LYS A 65 4.14 15.82 -19.82
C LYS A 65 2.72 15.45 -19.35
N LEU A 66 2.42 14.16 -19.30
CA LEU A 66 1.13 13.61 -18.90
C LEU A 66 0.76 14.04 -17.48
N TYR A 67 1.70 13.99 -16.54
CA TYR A 67 1.48 14.46 -15.18
C TYR A 67 1.07 15.93 -15.11
N GLY A 68 1.85 16.82 -15.77
CA GLY A 68 1.55 18.24 -15.78
C GLY A 68 0.23 18.56 -16.50
N GLU A 69 -0.08 17.82 -17.55
CA GLU A 69 -1.30 17.97 -18.32
C GLU A 69 -2.55 17.52 -17.55
N LEU A 70 -2.52 16.34 -16.92
CA LEU A 70 -3.62 15.85 -16.08
C LEU A 70 -3.83 16.76 -14.85
N PHE A 71 -2.76 17.18 -14.18
CA PHE A 71 -2.84 18.09 -13.03
C PHE A 71 -3.49 19.43 -13.39
N ARG A 72 -3.16 19.97 -14.58
CA ARG A 72 -3.79 21.17 -15.12
C ARG A 72 -5.27 20.94 -15.43
N LEU A 73 -5.59 19.87 -16.17
CA LEU A 73 -6.95 19.59 -16.65
C LEU A 73 -7.92 19.29 -15.52
N GLN A 74 -7.49 18.67 -14.42
CA GLN A 74 -8.35 18.44 -13.24
C GLN A 74 -8.79 19.73 -12.53
N ARG A 75 -8.16 20.88 -12.85
CA ARG A 75 -8.50 22.20 -12.30
C ARG A 75 -9.24 23.09 -13.30
N GLU A 76 -9.45 22.64 -14.52
CA GLU A 76 -10.24 23.38 -15.50
C GLU A 76 -11.73 23.28 -15.18
N PRO A 77 -12.52 24.33 -15.50
CA PRO A 77 -13.96 24.28 -15.35
C PRO A 77 -14.59 23.23 -16.28
N GLU A 78 -15.75 22.75 -15.88
CA GLU A 78 -16.49 21.70 -16.58
C GLU A 78 -16.69 21.99 -18.08
N ASP A 79 -16.90 23.25 -18.45
CA ASP A 79 -17.20 23.68 -19.82
C ASP A 79 -15.99 23.54 -20.79
N ARG A 80 -14.78 23.35 -20.26
CA ARG A 80 -13.55 23.22 -21.06
C ARG A 80 -13.08 21.78 -21.23
N LEU A 81 -13.72 20.83 -20.58
CA LEU A 81 -13.38 19.42 -20.62
C LEU A 81 -14.29 18.66 -21.61
N PRO A 82 -13.84 17.52 -22.16
CA PRO A 82 -14.67 16.67 -23.04
C PRO A 82 -15.83 16.05 -22.25
N PHE A 83 -16.79 15.43 -22.91
CA PHE A 83 -17.95 14.80 -22.25
C PHE A 83 -17.55 13.75 -21.19
N ASP A 84 -18.33 13.59 -20.12
CA ASP A 84 -18.06 12.57 -19.09
C ASP A 84 -18.27 11.16 -19.67
N PRO A 85 -17.24 10.29 -19.69
CA PRO A 85 -17.37 8.93 -20.21
C PRO A 85 -18.19 8.00 -19.31
N TRP A 86 -18.60 8.44 -18.11
CA TRP A 86 -19.31 7.58 -17.16
C TRP A 86 -20.54 6.84 -17.70
N PRO A 87 -21.44 7.45 -18.49
CA PRO A 87 -22.57 6.73 -19.07
C PRO A 87 -22.12 5.63 -20.04
N LEU A 88 -21.06 5.87 -20.81
CA LEU A 88 -20.49 4.88 -21.73
C LEU A 88 -19.85 3.71 -20.97
N MET A 89 -19.06 4.02 -19.93
CA MET A 89 -18.49 3.02 -19.04
C MET A 89 -19.57 2.10 -18.45
N GLN A 90 -20.65 2.69 -17.92
CA GLN A 90 -21.74 1.91 -17.33
C GLN A 90 -22.50 1.05 -18.37
N ALA A 91 -22.70 1.56 -19.59
CA ALA A 91 -23.30 0.80 -20.67
C ALA A 91 -22.44 -0.42 -21.08
N MET A 92 -21.11 -0.29 -21.08
CA MET A 92 -20.19 -1.40 -21.34
C MET A 92 -20.18 -2.44 -20.21
N ARG A 93 -20.31 -2.00 -18.95
CA ARG A 93 -20.41 -2.91 -17.79
C ARG A 93 -21.69 -3.73 -17.79
N ALA A 94 -22.79 -3.17 -18.32
CA ALA A 94 -24.08 -3.82 -18.39
C ALA A 94 -24.23 -4.81 -19.55
N GLN A 95 -23.21 -5.00 -20.40
CA GLN A 95 -23.25 -6.03 -21.42
C GLN A 95 -23.11 -7.41 -20.76
N PRO A 96 -24.15 -8.26 -20.81
CA PRO A 96 -24.00 -9.64 -20.38
C PRO A 96 -22.98 -10.30 -21.31
N THR A 97 -21.88 -10.78 -20.74
CA THR A 97 -21.07 -11.83 -21.36
C THR A 97 -22.01 -13.01 -21.61
N VAL A 98 -22.52 -13.12 -22.84
CA VAL A 98 -23.26 -14.29 -23.29
C VAL A 98 -22.32 -15.48 -23.11
N PRO A 99 -22.65 -16.50 -22.30
CA PRO A 99 -21.85 -17.71 -22.23
C PRO A 99 -21.98 -18.39 -23.59
N GLY A 100 -20.96 -18.21 -24.43
CA GLY A 100 -20.78 -18.96 -25.66
C GLY A 100 -20.64 -20.43 -25.32
N ALA A 101 -21.77 -21.14 -25.46
CA ALA A 101 -21.95 -22.57 -25.65
C ALA A 101 -20.71 -23.47 -25.35
N ALA A 102 -20.72 -24.09 -24.18
CA ALA A 102 -20.02 -25.35 -23.99
C ALA A 102 -20.68 -26.42 -24.88
N PRO A 103 -19.96 -27.13 -25.76
CA PRO A 103 -20.51 -28.30 -26.41
C PRO A 103 -20.63 -29.44 -25.39
N ALA A 104 -21.82 -30.03 -25.33
CA ALA A 104 -22.15 -31.15 -24.47
C ALA A 104 -21.60 -32.48 -25.00
N ALA A 105 -21.10 -33.30 -24.06
CA ALA A 105 -21.06 -34.78 -24.03
C ALA A 105 -20.10 -35.51 -25.01
N PRO A 106 -19.62 -36.75 -24.71
CA PRO A 106 -20.24 -37.75 -23.83
C PRO A 106 -19.35 -38.45 -22.79
N ALA A 107 -20.03 -39.09 -21.84
CA ALA A 107 -19.49 -40.03 -20.87
C ALA A 107 -18.89 -41.28 -21.54
N ALA A 108 -17.75 -41.76 -21.04
CA ALA A 108 -17.25 -43.10 -21.31
C ALA A 108 -16.50 -43.70 -20.09
N ARG A 109 -16.80 -44.98 -19.87
CA ARG A 109 -16.43 -45.91 -18.80
C ARG A 109 -14.96 -45.93 -18.35
N ALA A 110 -14.79 -46.23 -17.06
CA ALA A 110 -13.59 -46.83 -16.48
C ALA A 110 -13.30 -48.24 -17.04
N PRO A 111 -12.03 -48.67 -17.00
CA PRO A 111 -11.72 -49.82 -16.14
C PRO A 111 -10.42 -49.66 -15.33
N ALA A 112 -10.34 -50.44 -14.25
CA ALA A 112 -9.25 -50.51 -13.29
C ALA A 112 -7.99 -51.20 -13.84
N ALA A 113 -6.82 -50.79 -13.32
CA ALA A 113 -5.59 -51.60 -13.31
C ALA A 113 -4.82 -51.37 -11.99
N ALA A 114 -4.20 -52.44 -11.51
CA ALA A 114 -3.69 -52.70 -10.17
C ALA A 114 -2.33 -52.03 -9.85
N PRO A 115 -1.81 -52.13 -8.60
CA PRO A 115 -0.78 -51.25 -8.06
C PRO A 115 0.64 -51.72 -8.38
N VAL A 116 1.58 -50.78 -8.48
CA VAL A 116 3.02 -51.02 -8.52
C VAL A 116 3.64 -50.35 -7.28
N PRO A 117 4.44 -51.05 -6.45
CA PRO A 117 5.03 -50.45 -5.27
C PRO A 117 6.32 -49.72 -5.66
N VAL A 118 6.46 -48.47 -5.22
CA VAL A 118 7.75 -47.77 -5.26
C VAL A 118 8.07 -47.28 -3.85
N ALA A 119 9.26 -47.66 -3.40
CA ALA A 119 9.85 -47.44 -2.09
C ALA A 119 10.12 -45.94 -1.79
N PRO A 120 10.48 -45.58 -0.55
CA PRO A 120 10.16 -44.28 0.03
C PRO A 120 11.06 -43.18 -0.49
N VAL A 121 10.47 -42.22 -1.20
CA VAL A 121 11.07 -40.89 -1.36
C VAL A 121 10.75 -40.12 -0.10
N ILE A 122 11.79 -39.86 0.69
CA ILE A 122 11.79 -38.93 1.83
C ILE A 122 11.07 -37.65 1.39
N ALA A 123 9.95 -37.33 2.04
CA ALA A 123 9.07 -36.22 1.69
C ALA A 123 9.44 -34.96 2.51
N PRO A 124 10.36 -34.09 2.05
CA PRO A 124 10.64 -32.83 2.74
C PRO A 124 9.46 -31.85 2.68
N VAL A 125 8.53 -32.04 1.74
CA VAL A 125 7.36 -31.16 1.55
C VAL A 125 6.24 -31.44 2.56
N ALA A 126 6.07 -32.70 2.97
CA ALA A 126 5.07 -33.06 3.98
C ALA A 126 5.49 -32.56 5.38
N ALA A 127 6.79 -32.61 5.69
CA ALA A 127 7.36 -32.01 6.89
C ALA A 127 7.28 -30.47 6.87
N ALA A 128 7.48 -29.83 5.70
CA ALA A 128 7.33 -28.39 5.54
C ALA A 128 5.88 -27.92 5.72
N PHE A 129 4.90 -28.66 5.19
CA PHE A 129 3.48 -28.36 5.40
C PHE A 129 3.03 -28.63 6.84
N ALA A 130 3.55 -29.69 7.48
CA ALA A 130 3.28 -29.94 8.90
C ALA A 130 3.92 -28.88 9.81
N ALA A 131 5.12 -28.38 9.48
CA ALA A 131 5.77 -27.27 10.20
C ALA A 131 5.06 -25.93 9.98
N ALA A 132 4.59 -25.64 8.75
CA ALA A 132 3.77 -24.46 8.47
C ALA A 132 2.43 -24.51 9.22
N ARG A 133 1.79 -25.67 9.26
CA ARG A 133 0.51 -25.88 9.96
C ARG A 133 0.67 -25.95 11.50
N ALA A 134 1.82 -26.38 12.00
CA ALA A 134 2.15 -26.31 13.43
C ALA A 134 2.52 -24.89 13.88
N ALA A 135 3.14 -24.09 12.99
CA ALA A 135 3.36 -22.66 13.22
C ALA A 135 2.05 -21.86 13.20
N GLU A 136 1.07 -22.28 12.40
CA GLU A 136 -0.27 -21.69 12.31
C GLU A 136 -1.11 -21.93 13.58
N VAL A 137 -0.84 -23.00 14.34
CA VAL A 137 -1.55 -23.32 15.60
C VAL A 137 -0.84 -22.77 16.85
N ALA A 138 0.40 -22.28 16.73
CA ALA A 138 1.18 -21.71 17.83
C ALA A 138 1.16 -20.18 17.90
N ALA A 139 0.45 -19.50 16.98
CA ALA A 139 0.21 -18.08 17.07
C ALA A 139 -0.89 -17.82 18.09
N THR A 140 -0.51 -17.58 19.34
CA THR A 140 -1.38 -16.85 20.27
C THR A 140 -1.82 -15.57 19.53
N PRO A 141 -3.13 -15.35 19.29
CA PRO A 141 -3.58 -14.18 18.55
C PRO A 141 -3.22 -12.94 19.36
N LEU A 142 -2.10 -12.31 19.00
CA LEU A 142 -1.80 -10.96 19.42
C LEU A 142 -2.97 -10.09 18.95
N PRO A 143 -3.45 -9.16 19.77
CA PRO A 143 -4.44 -8.19 19.30
C PRO A 143 -3.88 -7.54 18.05
N ALA A 144 -4.62 -7.55 16.94
CA ALA A 144 -4.16 -7.03 15.65
C ALA A 144 -3.93 -5.50 15.65
N GLU A 145 -4.23 -4.85 16.76
CA GLU A 145 -4.36 -3.39 16.88
C GLU A 145 -2.99 -2.67 16.97
N PRO A 146 -1.99 -3.12 17.75
CA PRO A 146 -0.69 -2.43 17.85
C PRO A 146 0.11 -2.42 16.54
N PRO A 147 0.21 -3.52 15.76
CA PRO A 147 0.88 -3.50 14.45
C PRO A 147 0.22 -2.57 13.42
N VAL A 148 -1.11 -2.45 13.45
CA VAL A 148 -1.86 -1.57 12.54
C VAL A 148 -1.61 -0.10 12.89
N LEU A 149 -1.64 0.26 14.17
CA LEU A 149 -1.37 1.62 14.62
C LEU A 149 0.10 2.02 14.41
N PHE A 150 1.04 1.12 14.69
CA PHE A 150 2.44 1.32 14.36
C PHE A 150 2.63 1.51 12.85
N GLY A 151 1.97 0.68 12.04
CA GLY A 151 2.03 0.78 10.60
C GLY A 151 1.54 2.13 10.08
N ALA A 152 0.39 2.58 10.58
CA ALA A 152 -0.18 3.88 10.25
C ALA A 152 0.73 5.05 10.64
N LEU A 153 1.32 5.00 11.85
CA LEU A 153 2.26 6.00 12.34
C LEU A 153 3.50 6.07 11.45
N MET A 154 4.10 4.91 11.13
CA MET A 154 5.28 4.84 10.26
C MET A 154 4.98 5.32 8.83
N CYS A 155 3.85 4.90 8.25
CA CYS A 155 3.41 5.39 6.94
C CYS A 155 3.25 6.91 6.93
N SER A 156 2.58 7.48 7.94
CA SER A 156 2.36 8.92 8.01
C SER A 156 3.67 9.68 8.23
N LEU A 157 4.57 9.17 9.07
CA LEU A 157 5.87 9.78 9.36
C LEU A 157 6.75 9.78 8.11
N VAL A 158 6.88 8.63 7.44
CA VAL A 158 7.67 8.51 6.20
C VAL A 158 7.10 9.39 5.10
N ALA A 159 5.77 9.44 4.96
CA ALA A 159 5.11 10.32 3.99
C ALA A 159 5.38 11.80 4.29
N GLU A 160 5.29 12.23 5.55
CA GLU A 160 5.54 13.62 5.95
C GLU A 160 6.99 14.02 5.71
N VAL A 161 7.95 13.20 6.15
CA VAL A 161 9.38 13.44 5.91
C VAL A 161 9.67 13.46 4.41
N TYR A 162 9.13 12.54 3.62
CA TYR A 162 9.32 12.54 2.17
C TYR A 162 8.73 13.79 1.49
N GLN A 163 7.56 14.23 1.93
CA GLN A 163 6.84 15.35 1.33
C GLN A 163 7.54 16.69 1.59
N PHE A 164 7.98 16.94 2.83
CA PHE A 164 8.50 18.25 3.24
C PHE A 164 10.04 18.29 3.33
N HIS A 165 10.69 17.14 3.48
CA HIS A 165 12.12 17.03 3.76
C HIS A 165 12.74 15.81 3.06
N ARG A 166 12.51 15.69 1.75
CA ARG A 166 12.91 14.51 0.95
C ARG A 166 14.38 14.11 1.15
N GLU A 167 15.27 15.08 1.23
CA GLU A 167 16.72 14.85 1.40
C GLU A 167 17.06 14.25 2.78
N ALA A 168 16.29 14.59 3.81
CA ALA A 168 16.50 14.08 5.16
C ALA A 168 15.92 12.67 5.37
N LEU A 169 15.11 12.14 4.45
CA LEU A 169 14.55 10.78 4.60
C LEU A 169 15.65 9.72 4.60
N ASP A 170 16.67 9.87 3.74
CA ASP A 170 17.79 8.93 3.70
C ASP A 170 18.66 9.03 4.96
N GLU A 171 18.79 10.24 5.54
CA GLU A 171 19.50 10.45 6.82
C GLU A 171 18.73 9.82 7.99
N VAL A 172 17.43 10.07 8.10
CA VAL A 172 16.56 9.44 9.10
C VAL A 172 16.60 7.92 8.97
N ARG A 173 16.57 7.39 7.74
CA ARG A 173 16.72 5.95 7.49
C ARG A 173 18.07 5.44 8.00
N ALA A 174 19.16 6.09 7.60
CA ALA A 174 20.52 5.67 7.97
C ALA A 174 20.70 5.66 9.49
N GLU A 175 20.23 6.71 10.17
CA GLU A 175 20.34 6.86 11.62
C GLU A 175 19.44 5.85 12.35
N ALA A 176 18.21 5.64 11.88
CA ALA A 176 17.31 4.63 12.43
C ALA A 176 17.91 3.22 12.30
N LEU A 177 18.46 2.88 11.14
CA LEU A 177 19.07 1.57 10.91
C LEU A 177 20.38 1.39 11.68
N GLY A 178 21.18 2.44 11.84
CA GLY A 178 22.41 2.41 12.63
C GLY A 178 22.18 2.15 14.12
N ARG A 179 21.05 2.63 14.65
CA ARG A 179 20.64 2.41 16.05
C ARG A 179 19.96 1.08 16.31
N LEU A 180 19.52 0.39 15.26
CA LEU A 180 18.71 -0.82 15.38
C LEU A 180 19.42 -1.96 16.13
N ASP A 181 20.74 -2.05 16.00
CA ASP A 181 21.53 -3.10 16.65
C ASP A 181 21.79 -2.82 18.14
N ALA A 182 21.60 -1.57 18.58
CA ALA A 182 21.73 -1.17 19.99
C ALA A 182 20.46 -1.45 20.81
N VAL A 183 19.34 -1.79 20.15
CA VAL A 183 18.06 -2.06 20.80
C VAL A 183 17.82 -3.57 20.88
N GLU A 184 17.41 -4.04 22.05
CA GLU A 184 16.98 -5.41 22.24
C GLU A 184 15.63 -5.65 21.53
N LEU A 185 15.71 -6.20 20.33
CA LEU A 185 14.58 -6.63 19.51
C LEU A 185 14.82 -8.05 19.03
N SER A 186 13.73 -8.78 18.79
CA SER A 186 13.83 -10.09 18.16
C SER A 186 14.52 -9.99 16.78
N ALA A 187 15.37 -10.97 16.47
CA ALA A 187 16.04 -11.07 15.18
C ALA A 187 15.08 -10.98 13.96
N PRO A 188 13.92 -11.68 13.92
CA PRO A 188 12.98 -11.54 12.82
C PRO A 188 12.44 -10.12 12.67
N LEU A 189 12.12 -9.43 13.77
CA LEU A 189 11.61 -8.06 13.73
C LEU A 189 12.65 -7.08 13.17
N ARG A 190 13.92 -7.19 13.58
CA ARG A 190 14.99 -6.35 13.02
C ARG A 190 15.12 -6.52 11.50
N GLN A 191 15.00 -7.75 11.01
CA GLN A 191 15.08 -8.01 9.57
C GLN A 191 13.88 -7.43 8.81
N GLN A 192 12.68 -7.56 9.36
CA GLN A 192 11.47 -6.98 8.77
C GLN A 192 11.53 -5.45 8.78
N TYR A 193 12.02 -4.84 9.86
CA TYR A 193 12.20 -3.40 9.96
C TYR A 193 13.22 -2.87 8.94
N ARG A 194 14.35 -3.57 8.74
CA ARG A 194 15.32 -3.27 7.66
C ARG A 194 14.70 -3.35 6.28
N THR A 195 13.91 -4.41 6.05
CA THR A 195 13.19 -4.62 4.79
C THR A 195 12.14 -3.52 4.56
N GLY A 196 11.47 -3.09 5.63
CA GLY A 196 10.55 -1.95 5.64
C GLY A 196 11.20 -0.68 5.12
N TRP A 197 12.35 -0.32 5.68
CA TRP A 197 13.12 0.85 5.24
C TRP A 197 13.61 0.78 3.79
N GLY A 198 13.88 -0.41 3.26
CA GLY A 198 14.24 -0.59 1.84
C GLY A 198 13.12 -0.23 0.87
N ARG A 199 11.87 -0.26 1.35
CA ARG A 199 10.66 0.10 0.59
C ARG A 199 9.75 1.03 1.42
N ALA A 200 10.34 2.00 2.10
CA ALA A 200 9.68 2.79 3.16
C ALA A 200 8.34 3.42 2.75
N LEU A 201 8.24 3.89 1.50
CA LEU A 201 7.03 4.52 0.94
C LEU A 201 5.94 3.52 0.49
N GLN A 202 6.30 2.24 0.33
CA GLN A 202 5.45 1.18 -0.22
C GLN A 202 5.16 0.09 0.82
N HIS A 203 5.79 0.16 1.98
CA HIS A 203 5.61 -0.78 3.07
C HIS A 203 4.35 -0.43 3.85
N ASP A 204 3.58 -1.43 4.24
CA ASP A 204 2.42 -1.29 5.13
C ASP A 204 2.81 -1.09 6.60
N TRP A 205 4.08 -1.36 6.92
CA TRP A 205 4.70 -1.29 8.25
C TRP A 205 3.98 -2.13 9.30
N GLN A 206 3.21 -3.14 8.87
CA GLN A 206 2.52 -4.07 9.76
C GLN A 206 3.50 -5.14 10.24
N LEU A 207 4.28 -4.79 11.26
CA LEU A 207 5.27 -5.68 11.84
C LEU A 207 4.62 -6.57 12.92
N PRO A 208 4.62 -7.91 12.78
CA PRO A 208 4.11 -8.82 13.79
C PRO A 208 5.04 -8.85 15.02
N ALA A 209 4.80 -7.93 15.95
CA ALA A 209 5.58 -7.77 17.18
C ALA A 209 4.71 -7.36 18.36
N SER A 210 5.28 -7.50 19.56
CA SER A 210 4.64 -7.02 20.79
C SER A 210 4.56 -5.49 20.83
N ALA A 211 3.62 -4.93 21.60
CA ALA A 211 3.51 -3.48 21.79
C ALA A 211 4.81 -2.86 22.31
N ASP A 212 5.54 -3.57 23.19
CA ASP A 212 6.82 -3.14 23.74
C ASP A 212 7.91 -3.04 22.67
N GLU A 213 8.00 -4.03 21.78
CA GLU A 213 8.95 -4.01 20.67
C GLU A 213 8.62 -2.91 19.64
N LEU A 214 7.33 -2.71 19.33
CA LEU A 214 6.89 -1.63 18.44
C LEU A 214 7.16 -0.25 19.06
N ALA A 215 6.92 -0.09 20.36
CA ALA A 215 7.25 1.13 21.10
C ALA A 215 8.74 1.48 21.02
N ARG A 216 9.61 0.48 21.16
CA ARG A 216 11.07 0.65 21.01
C ARG A 216 11.45 1.09 19.58
N LEU A 217 10.79 0.57 18.56
CA LEU A 217 10.98 1.02 17.18
C LEU A 217 10.55 2.48 16.99
N VAL A 218 9.39 2.89 17.54
CA VAL A 218 8.95 4.29 17.50
C VAL A 218 9.96 5.21 18.20
N TRP A 219 10.49 4.80 19.35
CA TRP A 219 11.52 5.57 20.06
C TRP A 219 12.79 5.76 19.23
N LEU A 220 13.24 4.69 18.57
CA LEU A 220 14.41 4.72 17.71
C LEU A 220 14.21 5.68 16.53
N VAL A 221 13.02 5.66 15.89
CA VAL A 221 12.69 6.60 14.81
C VAL A 221 12.60 8.03 15.32
N HIS A 222 11.99 8.25 16.47
CA HIS A 222 11.96 9.57 17.09
C HIS A 222 13.38 10.10 17.35
N GLY A 223 14.29 9.25 17.85
CA GLY A 223 15.70 9.61 17.98
C GLY A 223 16.29 10.07 16.65
N ALA A 224 16.12 9.27 15.58
CA ALA A 224 16.63 9.63 14.25
C ALA A 224 16.04 10.95 13.71
N LEU A 225 14.75 11.22 14.00
CA LEU A 225 14.12 12.50 13.68
C LEU A 225 14.72 13.67 14.46
N VAL A 226 15.06 13.48 15.73
CA VAL A 226 15.68 14.53 16.56
C VAL A 226 17.04 14.93 16.00
N ASP A 227 17.82 13.99 15.49
CA ASP A 227 19.12 14.33 14.90
C ASP A 227 18.98 15.04 13.56
N ALA A 228 18.00 14.64 12.73
CA ALA A 228 17.77 15.23 11.42
C ALA A 228 17.09 16.61 11.49
N PHE A 229 16.17 16.83 12.43
CA PHE A 229 15.28 18.00 12.47
C PHE A 229 15.35 18.82 13.76
N GLY A 230 16.12 18.37 14.74
CA GLY A 230 16.07 18.90 16.11
C GLY A 230 14.82 18.46 16.87
N ALA A 231 14.82 18.65 18.19
CA ALA A 231 13.76 18.19 19.08
C ALA A 231 12.37 18.76 18.74
N ALA A 232 12.29 20.05 18.38
CA ALA A 232 11.02 20.69 18.05
C ALA A 232 10.42 20.16 16.74
N GLY A 233 11.25 19.97 15.70
CA GLY A 233 10.82 19.44 14.41
C GLY A 233 10.39 17.98 14.52
N ALA A 234 11.18 17.16 15.22
CA ALA A 234 10.85 15.76 15.48
C ALA A 234 9.51 15.59 16.21
N GLN A 235 9.27 16.40 17.25
CA GLN A 235 8.02 16.38 18.00
C GLN A 235 6.83 16.80 17.13
N GLN A 236 7.01 17.80 16.26
CA GLN A 236 5.94 18.26 15.38
C GLN A 236 5.55 17.18 14.35
N ILE A 237 6.53 16.55 13.71
CA ILE A 237 6.32 15.44 12.76
C ILE A 237 5.65 14.27 13.48
N LEU A 238 6.18 13.85 14.64
CA LEU A 238 5.61 12.73 15.40
C LEU A 238 4.17 13.02 15.85
N SER A 239 3.87 14.25 16.28
CA SER A 239 2.51 14.63 16.71
C SER A 239 1.49 14.53 15.59
N ARG A 240 1.87 14.91 14.36
CA ARG A 240 0.99 14.83 13.18
C ARG A 240 0.81 13.40 12.71
N ALA A 241 1.88 12.62 12.68
CA ALA A 241 1.82 11.19 12.38
C ALA A 241 0.95 10.43 13.38
N MET A 242 1.04 10.79 14.66
CA MET A 242 0.20 10.21 15.70
C MET A 242 -1.27 10.62 15.57
N ALA A 243 -1.56 11.88 15.23
CA ALA A 243 -2.93 12.32 14.93
C ALA A 243 -3.54 11.58 13.73
N ALA A 244 -2.73 11.25 12.71
CA ALA A 244 -3.17 10.44 11.58
C ALA A 244 -3.46 8.99 11.97
N ALA A 245 -2.65 8.40 12.86
CA ALA A 245 -2.90 7.07 13.41
C ALA A 245 -4.13 7.05 14.35
N GLU A 246 -4.35 8.10 15.14
CA GLU A 246 -5.54 8.29 16.00
C GLU A 246 -6.84 8.42 15.18
N ALA A 247 -6.77 8.86 13.93
CA ALA A 247 -7.94 9.01 13.06
C ALA A 247 -8.44 7.67 12.47
N LEU A 248 -7.72 6.57 12.67
CA LEU A 248 -8.13 5.25 12.21
C LEU A 248 -9.24 4.67 13.11
N PRO A 249 -10.21 3.92 12.54
CA PRO A 249 -11.26 3.30 13.32
C PRO A 249 -10.71 2.31 14.37
N GLU A 250 -9.54 1.70 14.13
CA GLU A 250 -8.83 0.83 15.06
C GLU A 250 -8.38 1.55 16.35
N ALA A 251 -8.14 2.86 16.28
CA ALA A 251 -7.75 3.68 17.44
C ALA A 251 -8.88 3.87 18.46
N THR A 252 -10.13 3.53 18.11
CA THR A 252 -11.26 3.55 19.06
C THR A 252 -11.18 2.44 20.11
N ARG A 253 -10.38 1.39 19.87
CA ARG A 253 -10.19 0.24 20.79
C ARG A 253 -8.84 0.25 21.51
N PHE A 254 -7.82 0.86 20.90
CA PHE A 254 -6.49 0.98 21.46
C PHE A 254 -5.95 2.39 21.22
N ASP A 255 -5.66 3.12 22.31
CA ASP A 255 -5.07 4.46 22.21
C ASP A 255 -3.61 4.34 21.69
N PRO A 256 -3.27 4.91 20.53
CA PRO A 256 -1.90 4.87 20.00
C PRO A 256 -0.89 5.58 20.92
N ARG A 257 -1.33 6.46 21.82
CA ARG A 257 -0.47 6.99 22.89
C ARG A 257 0.00 5.90 23.86
N GLY A 258 -0.72 4.78 23.93
CA GLY A 258 -0.31 3.58 24.63
C GLY A 258 1.04 3.04 24.14
N LEU A 259 1.35 3.14 22.84
CA LEU A 259 2.65 2.76 22.29
C LEU A 259 3.79 3.64 22.85
N LEU A 260 3.53 4.92 23.13
CA LEU A 260 4.50 5.81 23.76
C LEU A 260 4.52 5.68 25.30
N ALA A 261 3.38 5.38 25.91
CA ALA A 261 3.24 5.24 27.36
C ALA A 261 4.01 4.04 27.93
N VAL A 262 4.11 2.96 27.15
CA VAL A 262 4.91 1.76 27.49
C VAL A 262 6.38 2.11 27.81
N LEU A 263 6.94 3.09 27.10
CA LEU A 263 8.32 3.57 27.34
C LEU A 263 8.46 4.35 28.65
N GLY A 264 7.36 4.96 29.13
CA GLY A 264 7.30 5.68 30.41
C GLY A 264 7.14 4.74 31.62
N SER A 265 6.44 3.61 31.45
CA SER A 265 6.25 2.60 32.50
C SER A 265 7.47 1.70 32.75
N GLY A 266 8.41 1.65 31.80
CA GLY A 266 9.67 0.87 31.92
C GLY A 266 10.83 1.60 32.59
N ARG A 267 10.66 2.86 33.03
CA ARG A 267 11.62 3.57 33.89
C ARG A 267 11.09 3.63 35.33
N ARG A 268 11.22 2.53 36.06
CA ARG A 268 11.35 2.52 37.52
C ARG A 268 12.51 1.61 37.90
#